data_AF-A0AAN8CV22-F1
#
_entry.id   AF-A0AAN8CV22-F1
#
_cell.length_a   1.000
_cell.length_b   1.000
_cell.length_c   1.000
_cell.angle_alpha   90.00
_cell.angle_beta   90.00
_cell.angle_gamma   90.00
#
_symmetry.space_group_name_H-M   'P 1'
#
loop_
_entity.id
_entity.type
_entity.pdbx_description
1 polymer ?
#
loop_
_entity_poly.entity_id
_entity_poly.type
_entity_poly.pdbx_seq_one_letter_code
_entity_poly.pdbx_strand_id
1 'polypeptide(L)'
;MEQHSDYVSQLKVEFDSCDSTSSGLLDRDALRELCSKLRLDAHLALLTHTLLGEGRHARVNFEEFKEGFVAVLSRSLDFSASEDDSSYLQPGEGGQQLPAAR
;
A
#
# COMPACT_ATOMS: atom_id res chain seq x y z
N MET A 1 -21.93 3.47 9.02
CA MET A 1 -20.48 3.69 8.81
C MET A 1 -19.85 2.30 8.81
N GLU A 2 -19.78 1.62 7.67
CA GLU A 2 -19.37 0.19 7.64
C GLU A 2 -18.48 -0.18 6.45
N GLN A 3 -17.94 0.80 5.74
CA GLN A 3 -17.18 0.57 4.50
C GLN A 3 -15.79 -0.07 4.72
N HIS A 4 -15.26 -0.06 5.95
CA HIS A 4 -14.00 -0.76 6.25
C HIS A 4 -14.18 -2.28 6.36
N SER A 5 -15.39 -2.76 6.67
CA SER A 5 -15.63 -4.19 6.84
C SER A 5 -15.64 -4.94 5.52
N ASP A 6 -16.13 -4.32 4.44
CA ASP A 6 -16.27 -4.98 3.14
C ASP A 6 -14.91 -5.37 2.54
N TYR A 7 -13.92 -4.47 2.60
CA TYR A 7 -12.58 -4.75 2.07
C TYR A 7 -11.87 -5.82 2.89
N VAL A 8 -11.97 -5.75 4.22
CA VAL A 8 -11.40 -6.77 5.12
C VAL A 8 -12.11 -8.12 4.93
N SER A 9 -13.42 -8.11 4.73
CA SER A 9 -14.21 -9.32 4.48
C SER A 9 -13.82 -9.94 3.14
N GLN A 10 -13.64 -9.14 2.10
CA GLN A 10 -13.20 -9.64 0.80
C GLN A 10 -11.78 -10.19 0.86
N LEU A 11 -10.85 -9.49 1.52
CA LEU A 11 -9.52 -10.00 1.81
C LEU A 11 -9.56 -11.33 2.57
N LYS A 12 -10.45 -11.44 3.55
CA LYS A 12 -10.63 -12.65 4.35
C LYS A 12 -11.13 -13.82 3.50
N VAL A 13 -12.08 -13.57 2.59
CA VAL A 13 -12.57 -14.57 1.64
C VAL A 13 -11.46 -15.02 0.69
N GLU A 14 -10.67 -14.10 0.16
CA GLU A 14 -9.54 -14.44 -0.71
C GLU A 14 -8.48 -15.26 0.05
N PHE A 15 -8.17 -14.84 1.29
CA PHE A 15 -7.25 -15.54 2.19
C PHE A 15 -7.75 -16.95 2.49
N ASP A 16 -9.01 -17.10 2.88
CA ASP A 16 -9.61 -18.40 3.21
C ASP A 16 -9.72 -19.29 1.97
N SER A 17 -9.92 -18.70 0.79
CA SER A 17 -9.89 -19.44 -0.47
C SER A 17 -8.49 -19.96 -0.83
N CYS A 18 -7.42 -19.31 -0.37
CA CYS A 18 -6.04 -19.76 -0.56
C CYS A 18 -5.58 -20.69 0.56
N ASP A 19 -6.12 -20.55 1.78
CA ASP A 19 -5.88 -21.45 2.91
C ASP A 19 -6.69 -22.76 2.74
N SER A 20 -6.26 -23.56 1.77
CA SER A 20 -6.80 -24.90 1.51
C SER A 20 -6.60 -25.85 2.69
N THR A 21 -5.66 -25.55 3.59
CA THR A 21 -5.48 -26.24 4.87
C THR A 21 -6.44 -25.80 5.98
N SER A 22 -7.17 -24.69 5.79
CA SER A 22 -8.01 -24.05 6.82
C SER A 22 -7.30 -23.91 8.17
N SER A 23 -5.98 -23.67 8.11
CA SER A 23 -5.11 -23.56 9.29
C SER A 23 -5.08 -22.15 9.88
N GLY A 24 -5.65 -21.17 9.15
CA GLY A 24 -5.55 -19.75 9.43
C GLY A 24 -4.16 -19.16 9.10
N LEU A 25 -3.32 -19.92 8.39
CA LEU A 25 -1.93 -19.60 8.10
C LEU A 25 -1.63 -19.89 6.63
N LEU A 26 -1.05 -18.93 5.94
CA LEU A 26 -0.56 -19.11 4.57
C LEU A 26 0.95 -19.32 4.58
N ASP A 27 1.40 -20.40 3.96
CA ASP A 27 2.80 -20.60 3.60
C ASP A 27 3.19 -19.78 2.35
N ARG A 28 4.45 -19.90 1.93
CA ARG A 28 5.00 -19.10 0.83
C ARG A 28 4.28 -19.32 -0.50
N ASP A 29 3.83 -20.54 -0.78
CA ASP A 29 3.15 -20.86 -2.04
C ASP A 29 1.69 -20.35 -1.99
N ALA A 30 1.00 -20.57 -0.87
CA ALA A 30 -0.36 -20.09 -0.67
C ALA A 30 -0.44 -18.54 -0.61
N LEU A 31 0.55 -17.88 0.02
CA LEU A 31 0.67 -16.42 0.02
C LEU A 31 0.89 -15.88 -1.39
N ARG A 32 1.71 -16.56 -2.20
CA ARG A 32 1.97 -16.16 -3.57
C ARG A 32 0.69 -16.22 -4.42
N GLU A 33 -0.14 -17.24 -4.21
CA GLU A 33 -1.44 -17.35 -4.88
C GLU A 33 -2.40 -16.24 -4.43
N LEU A 34 -2.49 -15.97 -3.13
CA LEU A 34 -3.29 -14.87 -2.58
C LEU A 34 -2.87 -13.52 -3.17
N CYS A 35 -1.56 -13.25 -3.22
CA CYS A 35 -1.02 -12.04 -3.82
C CYS A 35 -1.41 -11.91 -5.29
N SER A 36 -1.41 -13.01 -6.06
CA SER A 36 -1.81 -12.97 -7.48
C SER A 36 -3.31 -12.68 -7.65
N LYS A 37 -4.18 -13.27 -6.82
CA LYS A 37 -5.64 -12.98 -6.83
C LYS A 37 -5.95 -11.52 -6.52
N LEU A 38 -5.20 -10.93 -5.58
CA LEU A 38 -5.31 -9.53 -5.21
C LEU A 38 -4.58 -8.57 -6.16
N ARG A 39 -3.96 -9.09 -7.25
CA ARG A 39 -3.14 -8.33 -8.22
C ARG A 39 -1.97 -7.58 -7.57
N LEU A 40 -1.36 -8.22 -6.58
CA LEU A 40 -0.20 -7.75 -5.84
C LEU A 40 1.10 -8.35 -6.38
N ASP A 41 1.11 -8.90 -7.59
CA ASP A 41 2.26 -9.56 -8.20
C ASP A 41 3.49 -8.65 -8.23
N ALA A 42 3.30 -7.35 -8.44
CA ALA A 42 4.37 -6.34 -8.43
C ALA A 42 5.05 -6.20 -7.05
N HIS A 43 4.29 -6.44 -5.98
CA HIS A 43 4.76 -6.31 -4.60
C HIS A 43 4.97 -7.67 -3.92
N LEU A 44 4.79 -8.76 -4.64
CA LEU A 44 4.82 -10.13 -4.09
C LEU A 44 6.15 -10.43 -3.41
N ALA A 45 7.27 -10.02 -4.03
CA ALA A 45 8.59 -10.17 -3.44
C ALA A 45 8.75 -9.37 -2.14
N LEU A 46 8.21 -8.14 -2.10
CA LEU A 46 8.29 -7.26 -0.94
C LEU A 46 7.39 -7.73 0.20
N LEU A 47 6.16 -8.13 -0.12
CA LEU A 47 5.20 -8.75 0.82
C LEU A 47 5.78 -10.03 1.40
N THR A 48 6.25 -10.95 0.54
CA THR A 48 6.84 -12.21 0.99
C THR A 48 8.04 -11.97 1.89
N HIS A 49 8.92 -11.03 1.55
CA HIS A 49 10.08 -10.72 2.39
C HIS A 49 9.68 -10.04 3.71
N THR A 50 8.70 -9.13 3.70
CA THR A 50 8.24 -8.42 4.90
C THR A 50 7.50 -9.35 5.86
N LEU A 51 6.70 -10.27 5.31
CA LEU A 51 5.83 -11.17 6.06
C LEU A 51 6.55 -12.45 6.51
N LEU A 52 7.28 -13.12 5.60
CA LEU A 52 7.93 -14.41 5.87
C LEU A 52 9.42 -14.29 6.20
N GLY A 53 10.04 -13.13 5.92
CA GLY A 53 11.49 -12.93 6.08
C GLY A 53 12.30 -13.90 5.21
N GLU A 54 13.41 -14.40 5.78
CA GLU A 54 14.27 -15.43 5.18
C GLU A 54 13.82 -16.87 5.50
N GLY A 55 12.71 -17.04 6.22
CA GLY A 55 12.24 -18.33 6.66
C GLY A 55 11.62 -19.17 5.53
N ARG A 56 12.30 -20.26 5.12
CA ARG A 56 11.76 -21.23 4.15
C ARG A 56 10.47 -21.93 4.59
N HIS A 57 10.19 -21.97 5.89
CA HIS A 57 8.99 -22.55 6.49
C HIS A 57 8.12 -21.52 7.21
N ALA A 58 8.36 -20.23 6.95
CA ALA A 58 7.55 -19.18 7.53
C ALA A 58 6.11 -19.29 7.00
N ARG A 59 5.18 -19.06 7.91
CA ARG A 59 3.75 -19.02 7.65
C ARG A 59 3.22 -17.75 8.28
N VAL A 60 2.26 -17.13 7.63
CA VAL A 60 1.69 -15.86 8.11
C VAL A 60 0.20 -15.99 8.30
N ASN A 61 -0.27 -15.42 9.40
CA ASN A 61 -1.69 -15.37 9.69
C ASN A 61 -2.34 -14.15 9.00
N PHE A 62 -3.67 -14.09 9.06
CA PHE A 62 -4.43 -13.00 8.44
C PHE A 62 -4.08 -11.60 8.98
N GLU A 63 -3.79 -11.47 10.28
CA GLU A 63 -3.39 -10.20 10.89
C GLU A 63 -2.00 -9.78 10.43
N GLU A 64 -1.03 -10.69 10.46
CA GLU A 64 0.32 -10.42 9.95
C GLU A 64 0.28 -10.00 8.48
N PHE A 65 -0.48 -10.74 7.65
CA PHE A 65 -0.68 -10.39 6.25
C PHE A 65 -1.24 -8.96 6.10
N LYS A 66 -2.29 -8.61 6.85
CA LYS A 66 -2.88 -7.26 6.80
C LYS A 66 -1.86 -6.17 7.14
N GLU A 67 -1.12 -6.35 8.22
CA GLU A 67 -0.11 -5.38 8.67
C GLU A 67 0.99 -5.21 7.62
N GLY A 68 1.53 -6.31 7.10
CA GLY A 68 2.53 -6.26 6.02
C GLY A 68 1.97 -5.70 4.72
N PHE A 69 0.70 -5.96 4.42
CA PHE A 69 0.03 -5.43 3.24
C PHE A 69 -0.13 -3.91 3.32
N VAL A 70 -0.60 -3.39 4.46
CA VAL A 70 -0.70 -1.95 4.72
C VAL A 70 0.68 -1.31 4.67
N ALA A 71 1.70 -1.90 5.31
CA ALA A 71 3.06 -1.36 5.31
C ALA A 71 3.66 -1.27 3.89
N VAL A 72 3.41 -2.28 3.04
CA VAL A 72 3.85 -2.30 1.65
C VAL A 72 3.11 -1.27 0.80
N LEU A 73 1.79 -1.16 0.97
CA LEU A 73 0.99 -0.14 0.26
C LEU A 73 1.36 1.27 0.69
N SER A 74 1.59 1.54 1.97
CA SER A 74 2.05 2.85 2.45
C SER A 74 3.33 3.27 1.73
N ARG A 75 4.34 2.39 1.70
CA ARG A 75 5.59 2.65 0.97
C ARG A 75 5.37 2.87 -0.52
N SER A 76 4.42 2.18 -1.15
CA SER A 76 4.08 2.36 -2.57
C SER A 76 3.28 3.65 -2.83
N LEU A 77 2.43 4.08 -1.90
CA LEU A 77 1.64 5.31 -1.97
C LEU A 77 2.51 6.56 -1.76
N ASP A 78 3.60 6.44 -1.00
CA ASP A 78 4.62 7.49 -0.87
C ASP A 78 5.29 7.85 -2.21
N PHE A 79 5.23 6.97 -3.24
CA PHE A 79 5.77 7.29 -4.58
C PHE A 79 4.82 8.09 -5.47
N SER A 80 3.54 8.22 -5.11
CA SER A 80 2.56 9.04 -5.86
C SER A 80 2.39 10.44 -5.27
N ALA A 81 3.03 10.72 -4.13
CA ALA A 81 3.02 12.02 -3.47
C ALA A 81 4.38 12.73 -3.55
N SER A 82 5.26 12.33 -4.48
CA SER A 82 6.42 13.16 -4.83
C SER A 82 5.95 14.35 -5.69
N GLU A 83 5.53 15.41 -5.00
CA GLU A 83 5.94 16.79 -5.30
C GLU A 83 5.85 17.20 -6.79
N ASP A 84 4.64 17.39 -7.32
CA ASP A 84 4.45 18.32 -8.43
C ASP A 84 4.51 19.76 -7.87
N ASP A 85 5.74 20.27 -7.80
CA ASP A 85 6.17 21.66 -8.00
C ASP A 85 5.07 22.75 -7.99
N SER A 86 4.40 22.98 -6.86
CA SER A 86 3.70 24.24 -6.60
C SER A 86 4.70 25.32 -6.21
N SER A 87 5.50 25.78 -7.16
CA SER A 87 6.34 26.98 -7.02
C SER A 87 6.45 27.82 -8.30
N TYR A 88 5.32 28.06 -8.99
CA TYR A 88 5.17 29.22 -9.88
C TYR A 88 4.42 30.37 -9.19
N LEU A 89 4.93 30.84 -8.04
CA LEU A 89 4.61 32.17 -7.55
C LEU A 89 5.87 33.05 -7.63
N GLN A 90 5.95 33.69 -8.79
CA GLN A 90 6.73 34.86 -9.21
C GLN A 90 7.74 35.44 -8.19
N PRO A 91 9.05 35.33 -8.46
CA PRO A 91 10.04 36.28 -7.97
C PRO A 91 9.83 37.62 -8.69
N GLY A 92 9.75 38.69 -7.92
CA GLY A 92 9.19 39.96 -8.34
C GLY A 92 9.99 40.74 -9.39
N GLU A 93 9.25 41.51 -10.19
CA GLU A 93 9.79 42.59 -10.98
C GLU A 93 8.86 43.80 -10.90
N GLY A 94 9.43 44.96 -10.58
CA GLY A 94 8.88 46.25 -10.99
C GLY A 94 7.99 46.95 -9.97
N GLY A 95 8.62 47.72 -9.08
CA GLY A 95 7.96 48.87 -8.47
C GLY A 95 7.57 49.92 -9.51
N GLN A 96 6.81 50.91 -9.01
CA GLN A 96 6.42 52.20 -9.60
C GLN A 96 5.07 52.24 -10.32
N GLN A 97 4.07 52.87 -9.68
CA GLN A 97 3.80 54.30 -9.89
C GLN A 97 2.69 54.78 -8.92
N LEU A 98 3.02 55.77 -8.08
CA LEU A 98 2.05 56.59 -7.35
C LEU A 98 1.49 57.67 -8.29
N PRO A 99 0.17 57.90 -8.40
CA PRO A 99 -0.31 59.16 -8.95
C PRO A 99 -0.30 60.23 -7.85
N ALA A 100 0.51 61.27 -8.03
CA ALA A 100 0.46 62.47 -7.21
C ALA A 100 -0.77 63.31 -7.60
N ALA A 101 -1.55 63.70 -6.58
CA ALA A 101 -2.65 64.64 -6.71
C ALA A 101 -2.16 66.09 -6.77
N ARG A 102 -2.51 66.83 -7.83
CA ARG A 102 -3.03 68.22 -7.80
C ARG A 102 -3.41 68.72 -9.18
#